data_AF-A0A250IRR1-F1
#
_entry.id   AF-A0A250IRR1-F1
#
_cell.length_a   1.000
_cell.length_b   1.000
_cell.length_c   1.000
_cell.angle_alpha   90.00
_cell.angle_beta   90.00
_cell.angle_gamma   90.00
#
_symmetry.space_group_name_H-M   'P 1'
#
loop_
_entity.id
_entity.type
_entity.pdbx_description
1 polymer ?
#
loop_
_entity_poly.entity_id
_entity_poly.type
_entity_poly.pdbx_seq_one_letter_code
_entity_poly.pdbx_strand_id
1 'polypeptide(L)'
;MRVRKLALNAVCALIVYVFMAPCWAADTPSGQTRLLTDTLGSAGAKQDVRQLLDDHHDAFGENFTATANPVLLKDGGIFLDGWRVGDPGQHAAAFVHYVDGRTYAAYFDAERGKVIYFGDLGGRIHPAIEVWARRFGPPVDVILKANPAARALANPPRGTAAAPSPGNQVELRKVAASIWNGSLAARWDMNAEVGDILGIVTHEIMECSVAFSLVPKPAGWVPGWLYVAESALSIVTYVTGVSKDRQYKACVNTAALNWRSAIELASAGI
;
A
#
# COMPACT_ATOMS: atom_id res chain seq x y z
N MET A 1 -35.37 -40.08 9.34
CA MET A 1 -35.59 -39.10 10.43
C MET A 1 -34.26 -38.44 10.77
N ARG A 2 -34.34 -37.15 11.12
CA ARG A 2 -33.28 -36.12 11.15
C ARG A 2 -32.02 -36.46 11.95
N VAL A 3 -30.90 -36.21 11.28
CA VAL A 3 -29.58 -35.85 11.84
C VAL A 3 -29.70 -34.53 12.62
N ARG A 4 -29.19 -34.47 13.86
CA ARG A 4 -28.90 -33.24 14.61
C ARG A 4 -27.41 -33.28 14.97
N LYS A 5 -26.55 -32.67 14.14
CA LYS A 5 -25.89 -31.37 14.37
C LYS A 5 -25.11 -31.33 15.71
N LEU A 6 -23.83 -31.71 15.62
CA LEU A 6 -22.76 -31.14 16.45
C LEU A 6 -22.72 -29.63 16.15
N ALA A 7 -23.09 -28.83 17.12
CA ALA A 7 -22.90 -27.39 17.12
C ALA A 7 -22.38 -27.01 18.50
N LEU A 8 -21.08 -27.18 18.71
CA LEU A 8 -20.32 -26.56 19.79
C LEU A 8 -18.84 -26.86 19.51
N ASN A 9 -18.17 -25.98 18.76
CA ASN A 9 -16.70 -25.81 18.69
C ASN A 9 -16.39 -24.84 17.54
N ALA A 10 -16.91 -23.62 17.60
CA ALA A 10 -16.55 -22.53 16.68
C ALA A 10 -16.73 -21.15 17.33
N VAL A 11 -16.53 -21.07 18.65
CA VAL A 11 -16.54 -19.82 19.42
C VAL A 11 -15.28 -19.82 20.27
N CYS A 12 -14.11 -19.74 19.63
CA CYS A 12 -12.83 -19.46 20.30
C CYS A 12 -11.68 -19.09 19.33
N ALA A 13 -11.97 -18.67 18.09
CA ALA A 13 -10.94 -18.33 17.09
C ALA A 13 -10.92 -16.84 16.73
N LEU A 14 -11.22 -15.95 17.68
CA LEU A 14 -11.24 -14.50 17.45
C LEU A 14 -10.52 -13.67 18.53
N ILE A 15 -9.65 -14.30 19.34
CA ILE A 15 -8.93 -13.61 20.44
C ILE A 15 -7.41 -13.84 20.45
N VAL A 16 -6.81 -14.50 19.46
CA VAL A 16 -5.33 -14.65 19.43
C VAL A 16 -4.78 -14.31 18.05
N TYR A 17 -4.56 -13.02 17.80
CA TYR A 17 -3.47 -12.54 16.92
C TYR A 17 -3.15 -11.05 17.20
N VAL A 18 -3.07 -10.71 18.48
CA VAL A 18 -2.30 -9.55 18.96
C VAL A 18 -1.20 -10.17 19.81
N PHE A 19 0.06 -9.80 19.55
CA PHE A 19 1.31 -10.36 20.10
C PHE A 19 1.86 -11.63 19.44
N MET A 20 2.36 -11.48 18.22
CA MET A 20 3.78 -11.81 17.93
C MET A 20 4.30 -10.81 16.90
N ALA A 21 4.67 -9.63 17.38
CA ALA A 21 5.64 -8.81 16.67
C ALA A 21 6.99 -9.57 16.70
N PRO A 22 7.70 -9.76 15.58
CA PRO A 22 9.11 -10.02 15.68
C PRO A 22 9.75 -8.82 16.39
N CYS A 23 10.43 -9.06 17.51
CA CYS A 23 11.26 -8.08 18.22
C CYS A 23 12.41 -7.62 17.34
N TRP A 24 12.14 -6.71 16.41
CA TRP A 24 13.12 -5.90 15.71
C TRP A 24 12.53 -4.50 15.76
N ALA A 25 13.27 -3.55 16.34
CA ALA A 25 12.79 -2.22 16.68
C ALA A 25 12.04 -1.58 15.49
N ALA A 26 10.71 -1.59 15.56
CA ALA A 26 9.87 -0.74 14.75
C ALA A 26 9.75 0.56 15.54
N ASP A 27 10.39 1.61 15.03
CA ASP A 27 10.07 2.95 15.49
C ASP A 27 8.56 3.16 15.39
N THR A 28 8.04 3.86 16.39
CA THR A 28 6.62 4.22 16.47
C THR A 28 6.15 4.78 15.13
N PRO A 29 5.04 4.26 14.55
CA PRO A 29 4.47 4.82 13.33
C PRO A 29 4.34 6.33 13.49
N SER A 30 4.65 7.09 12.44
CA SER A 30 4.42 8.54 12.44
C SER A 30 3.01 8.84 12.98
N GLY A 31 2.81 9.97 13.66
CA GLY A 31 1.51 10.30 14.26
C GLY A 31 0.35 10.20 13.26
N GLN A 32 0.63 10.46 11.98
CA GLN A 32 -0.31 10.31 10.87
C GLN A 32 -0.60 8.83 10.55
N THR A 33 0.42 7.97 10.41
CA THR A 33 0.25 6.53 10.16
C THR A 33 -0.57 5.86 11.27
N ARG A 34 -0.34 6.24 12.53
CA ARG A 34 -1.10 5.74 13.67
C ARG A 34 -2.57 6.14 13.59
N LEU A 35 -2.86 7.42 13.32
CA LEU A 35 -4.24 7.93 13.18
C LEU A 35 -4.99 7.24 12.02
N LEU A 36 -4.33 7.00 10.89
CA LEU A 36 -4.90 6.28 9.75
C LEU A 36 -5.22 4.83 10.13
N THR A 37 -4.29 4.16 10.82
CA THR A 37 -4.47 2.79 11.29
C THR A 37 -5.62 2.68 12.30
N ASP A 38 -5.73 3.64 13.23
CA ASP A 38 -6.82 3.69 14.20
C ASP A 38 -8.18 3.91 13.51
N THR A 39 -8.22 4.75 12.46
CA THR A 39 -9.43 5.01 11.67
C THR A 39 -9.89 3.76 10.91
N LEU A 40 -8.97 3.07 10.23
CA LEU A 40 -9.24 1.80 9.55
C LEU A 40 -9.56 0.67 10.55
N GLY A 41 -8.97 0.71 11.73
CA GLY A 41 -9.19 -0.25 12.82
C GLY A 41 -10.54 -0.09 13.52
N SER A 42 -11.23 1.03 13.30
CA SER A 42 -12.53 1.34 13.92
C SER A 42 -13.60 0.30 13.60
N ALA A 43 -14.56 0.13 14.51
CA ALA A 43 -15.67 -0.80 14.31
C ALA A 43 -16.55 -0.42 13.10
N GLY A 44 -16.66 0.89 12.80
CA GLY A 44 -17.41 1.41 11.66
C GLY A 44 -16.81 0.97 10.32
N ALA A 45 -15.51 1.25 10.09
CA ALA A 45 -14.83 0.88 8.85
C ALA A 45 -14.91 -0.63 8.56
N LYS A 46 -14.73 -1.46 9.60
CA LYS A 46 -14.84 -2.92 9.49
C LYS A 46 -16.26 -3.37 9.12
N GLN A 47 -17.28 -2.75 9.71
CA GLN A 47 -18.67 -3.07 9.42
C GLN A 47 -19.05 -2.67 8.00
N ASP A 48 -18.61 -1.49 7.53
CA ASP A 48 -18.93 -0.98 6.19
C ASP A 48 -18.29 -1.85 5.10
N VAL A 49 -17.03 -2.25 5.27
CA VAL A 49 -16.34 -3.20 4.36
C VAL A 49 -17.07 -4.54 4.34
N ARG A 50 -17.48 -5.06 5.50
CA ARG A 50 -18.22 -6.32 5.59
C ARG A 50 -19.58 -6.26 4.88
N GLN A 51 -20.32 -5.17 5.07
CA GLN A 51 -21.60 -4.95 4.43
C GLN A 51 -21.46 -4.81 2.90
N LEU A 52 -20.41 -4.12 2.44
CA LEU A 52 -20.11 -3.97 1.02
C LEU A 52 -19.82 -5.33 0.36
N LEU A 53 -18.99 -6.16 0.99
CA LEU A 53 -18.52 -7.41 0.40
C LEU A 53 -19.58 -8.53 0.48
N ASP A 54 -20.38 -8.58 1.55
CA ASP A 54 -21.39 -9.63 1.77
C ASP A 54 -20.77 -11.04 1.66
N ASP A 55 -21.27 -11.91 0.79
CA ASP A 55 -20.72 -13.26 0.55
C ASP A 55 -19.25 -13.29 0.07
N HIS A 56 -18.69 -12.15 -0.38
CA HIS A 56 -17.28 -12.05 -0.78
C HIS A 56 -16.33 -11.65 0.35
N HIS A 57 -16.85 -11.41 1.55
CA HIS A 57 -16.05 -10.90 2.67
C HIS A 57 -14.88 -11.82 3.03
N ASP A 58 -15.11 -13.13 3.09
CA ASP A 58 -14.08 -14.07 3.52
C ASP A 58 -12.97 -14.21 2.48
N ALA A 59 -13.34 -14.35 1.19
CA ALA A 59 -12.37 -14.39 0.09
C ALA A 59 -11.52 -13.11 0.00
N PHE A 60 -12.12 -11.94 0.28
CA PHE A 60 -11.41 -10.67 0.38
C PHE A 60 -10.45 -10.66 1.59
N GLY A 61 -10.97 -11.00 2.78
CA GLY A 61 -10.24 -10.92 4.05
C GLY A 61 -9.04 -11.86 4.13
N GLU A 62 -9.10 -13.03 3.48
CA GLU A 62 -7.98 -13.96 3.38
C GLU A 62 -6.74 -13.36 2.68
N ASN A 63 -6.90 -12.25 1.94
CA ASN A 63 -5.77 -11.56 1.34
C ASN A 63 -5.03 -10.64 2.32
N PHE A 64 -5.51 -10.42 3.55
CA PHE A 64 -4.88 -9.46 4.48
C PHE A 64 -4.02 -10.14 5.56
N THR A 65 -3.16 -11.09 5.17
CA THR A 65 -2.17 -11.66 6.11
C THR A 65 -0.96 -10.73 6.31
N ALA A 66 -0.73 -9.83 5.37
CA ALA A 66 0.20 -8.72 5.42
C ALA A 66 -0.46 -7.50 4.77
N THR A 67 -0.01 -6.29 5.14
CA THR A 67 -0.58 -5.03 4.66
C THR A 67 0.50 -4.06 4.24
N ALA A 68 0.19 -3.23 3.24
CA ALA A 68 0.96 -2.03 2.94
C ALA A 68 0.78 -0.96 4.02
N ASN A 69 1.54 0.13 3.88
CA ASN A 69 1.29 1.33 4.66
C ASN A 69 0.00 2.03 4.18
N PRO A 70 -0.91 2.42 5.08
CA PRO A 70 -2.13 3.13 4.71
C PRO A 70 -1.81 4.50 4.13
N VAL A 71 -2.59 4.91 3.12
CA VAL A 71 -2.39 6.15 2.36
C VAL A 71 -3.60 7.05 2.54
N LEU A 72 -3.38 8.30 2.97
CA LEU A 72 -4.41 9.34 2.92
C LEU A 72 -4.46 9.90 1.51
N LEU A 73 -5.59 9.71 0.83
CA LEU A 73 -5.86 10.26 -0.48
C LEU A 73 -6.21 11.76 -0.38
N LYS A 74 -5.97 12.51 -1.45
CA LYS A 74 -6.23 13.96 -1.51
C LYS A 74 -7.71 14.33 -1.43
N ASP A 75 -8.59 13.39 -1.75
CA ASP A 75 -10.03 13.54 -1.61
C ASP A 75 -10.55 13.15 -0.20
N GLY A 76 -9.63 12.80 0.72
CA GLY A 76 -9.92 12.47 2.10
C GLY A 76 -10.21 10.99 2.37
N GLY A 77 -10.19 10.13 1.34
CA GLY A 77 -10.29 8.69 1.53
C GLY A 77 -9.01 8.10 2.13
N ILE A 78 -9.13 7.03 2.90
CA ILE A 78 -7.98 6.24 3.36
C ILE A 78 -7.90 4.97 2.53
N PHE A 79 -6.82 4.79 1.80
CA PHE A 79 -6.52 3.59 1.03
C PHE A 79 -5.65 2.63 1.83
N LEU A 80 -5.98 1.34 1.78
CA LEU A 80 -5.13 0.26 2.28
C LEU A 80 -5.20 -0.94 1.35
N ASP A 81 -4.05 -1.50 0.99
CA ASP A 81 -3.97 -2.81 0.35
C ASP A 81 -3.18 -3.82 1.20
N GLY A 82 -3.39 -5.09 0.89
CA GLY A 82 -2.78 -6.21 1.58
C GLY A 82 -2.65 -7.44 0.68
N TRP A 83 -1.87 -8.40 1.15
CA TRP A 83 -1.60 -9.65 0.44
C TRP A 83 -1.40 -10.87 1.35
N ARG A 84 -1.45 -12.05 0.73
CA ARG A 84 -0.99 -13.30 1.36
C ARG A 84 0.52 -13.35 1.39
N VAL A 85 1.11 -13.57 2.57
CA VAL A 85 2.55 -13.74 2.73
C VAL A 85 3.02 -14.87 1.80
N GLY A 86 4.01 -14.57 0.96
CA GLY A 86 4.53 -15.48 -0.07
C GLY A 86 4.02 -15.16 -1.48
N ASP A 87 2.80 -14.63 -1.63
CA ASP A 87 2.12 -14.51 -2.92
C ASP A 87 1.53 -13.10 -3.21
N PRO A 88 2.30 -12.00 -3.07
CA PRO A 88 1.81 -10.63 -3.24
C PRO A 88 1.28 -10.30 -4.66
N GLY A 89 1.65 -11.09 -5.66
CA GLY A 89 1.20 -10.92 -7.04
C GLY A 89 -0.04 -11.74 -7.43
N GLN A 90 -0.50 -12.65 -6.56
CA GLN A 90 -1.60 -13.58 -6.86
C GLN A 90 -2.75 -13.47 -5.85
N HIS A 91 -2.46 -13.05 -4.62
CA HIS A 91 -3.47 -12.96 -3.58
C HIS A 91 -3.36 -11.60 -2.91
N ALA A 92 -4.08 -10.63 -3.47
CA ALA A 92 -4.03 -9.24 -3.05
C ALA A 92 -5.42 -8.63 -3.04
N ALA A 93 -5.64 -7.72 -2.11
CA ALA A 93 -6.88 -6.98 -1.99
C ALA A 93 -6.60 -5.54 -1.53
N ALA A 94 -7.52 -4.64 -1.86
CA ALA A 94 -7.43 -3.24 -1.51
C ALA A 94 -8.81 -2.69 -1.17
N PHE A 95 -8.85 -1.68 -0.31
CA PHE A 95 -10.05 -0.91 -0.08
C PHE A 95 -9.75 0.57 0.17
N VAL A 96 -10.77 1.39 -0.05
CA VAL A 96 -10.81 2.81 0.29
C VAL A 96 -11.97 3.03 1.23
N HIS A 97 -11.74 3.73 2.33
CA HIS A 97 -12.77 4.09 3.30
C HIS A 97 -12.75 5.58 3.59
N TYR A 98 -13.91 6.21 3.61
CA TYR A 98 -14.11 7.61 3.95
C TYR A 98 -14.82 7.73 5.30
N VAL A 99 -14.58 8.83 6.00
CA VAL A 99 -15.22 9.15 7.28
C VAL A 99 -16.75 9.23 7.18
N ASP A 100 -17.29 9.51 5.99
CA ASP A 100 -18.74 9.55 5.72
C ASP A 100 -19.36 8.15 5.47
N GLY A 101 -18.58 7.07 5.60
CA GLY A 101 -19.01 5.69 5.41
C GLY A 101 -18.90 5.17 3.98
N ARG A 102 -18.58 6.02 2.99
CA ARG A 102 -18.31 5.54 1.63
C ARG A 102 -17.14 4.58 1.64
N THR A 103 -17.35 3.41 1.05
CA THR A 103 -16.36 2.34 1.04
C THR A 103 -16.30 1.70 -0.33
N TYR A 104 -15.10 1.48 -0.82
CA TYR A 104 -14.80 0.80 -2.07
C TYR A 104 -13.83 -0.32 -1.79
N ALA A 105 -13.98 -1.48 -2.43
CA ALA A 105 -13.10 -2.62 -2.18
C ALA A 105 -12.84 -3.38 -3.49
N ALA A 106 -11.70 -4.04 -3.57
CA ALA A 106 -11.41 -4.97 -4.64
C ALA A 106 -10.45 -6.07 -4.18
N TYR A 107 -10.51 -7.23 -4.82
CA TYR A 107 -9.50 -8.28 -4.66
C TYR A 107 -9.19 -8.93 -6.00
N PHE A 108 -7.97 -9.48 -6.13
CA PHE A 108 -7.57 -10.23 -7.31
C PHE A 108 -7.96 -11.70 -7.14
N ASP A 109 -8.78 -12.21 -8.06
CA ASP A 109 -9.17 -13.60 -8.17
C ASP A 109 -8.15 -14.32 -9.07
N ALA A 110 -7.18 -14.98 -8.44
CA ALA A 110 -6.10 -15.70 -9.13
C ALA A 110 -6.62 -16.83 -10.02
N GLU A 111 -7.69 -17.51 -9.61
CA GLU A 111 -8.26 -18.63 -10.39
C GLU A 111 -8.82 -18.14 -11.71
N ARG A 112 -9.43 -16.95 -11.69
CA ARG A 112 -10.05 -16.35 -12.88
C ARG A 112 -9.17 -15.31 -13.57
N GLY A 113 -8.01 -14.98 -12.99
CA GLY A 113 -7.06 -14.00 -13.51
C GLY A 113 -7.67 -12.60 -13.66
N LYS A 114 -8.53 -12.18 -12.73
CA LYS A 114 -9.28 -10.92 -12.83
C LYS A 114 -9.46 -10.22 -11.49
N VAL A 115 -9.59 -8.90 -11.53
CA VAL A 115 -9.89 -8.10 -10.33
C VAL A 115 -11.40 -8.05 -10.13
N ILE A 116 -11.88 -8.41 -8.96
CA ILE A 116 -13.29 -8.25 -8.55
C ILE A 116 -13.43 -6.95 -7.76
N TYR A 117 -14.24 -6.02 -8.25
CA TYR A 117 -14.45 -4.71 -7.62
C TYR A 117 -15.85 -4.59 -7.00
N PHE A 118 -15.93 -3.92 -5.86
CA PHE A 118 -17.14 -3.58 -5.11
C PHE A 118 -17.18 -2.09 -4.84
N GLY A 119 -18.29 -1.45 -5.17
CA GLY A 119 -18.49 -0.03 -4.92
C GLY A 119 -19.91 0.43 -5.24
N ASP A 120 -20.12 1.74 -5.09
CA ASP A 120 -21.41 2.38 -5.31
C ASP A 120 -21.90 2.30 -6.77
N LEU A 121 -23.20 2.51 -6.97
CA LEU A 121 -23.96 2.37 -8.24
C LEU A 121 -23.51 3.27 -9.41
N GLY A 122 -22.46 4.07 -9.25
CA GLY A 122 -21.95 4.96 -10.28
C GLY A 122 -21.23 4.26 -11.44
N GLY A 123 -20.99 2.95 -11.35
CA GLY A 123 -20.34 2.17 -12.42
C GLY A 123 -18.83 2.44 -12.59
N ARG A 124 -18.30 3.48 -11.94
CA ARG A 124 -16.90 3.89 -12.03
C ARG A 124 -16.09 3.25 -10.91
N ILE A 125 -14.97 2.64 -11.28
CA ILE A 125 -13.98 2.14 -10.33
C ILE A 125 -13.34 3.33 -9.64
N HIS A 126 -13.17 3.25 -8.32
CA HIS A 126 -12.47 4.27 -7.55
C HIS A 126 -11.03 4.47 -8.09
N PRO A 127 -10.55 5.70 -8.35
CA PRO A 127 -9.25 5.94 -8.99
C PRO A 127 -8.07 5.25 -8.30
N ALA A 128 -8.05 5.23 -6.97
CA ALA A 128 -7.01 4.53 -6.21
C ALA A 128 -7.02 2.99 -6.43
N ILE A 129 -8.22 2.39 -6.51
CA ILE A 129 -8.39 0.96 -6.82
C ILE A 129 -7.97 0.69 -8.26
N GLU A 130 -8.26 1.60 -9.19
CA GLU A 130 -7.84 1.48 -10.59
C GLU A 130 -6.30 1.48 -10.70
N VAL A 131 -5.63 2.39 -10.00
CA VAL A 131 -4.15 2.43 -9.96
C VAL A 131 -3.58 1.13 -9.41
N TRP A 132 -4.12 0.64 -8.28
CA TRP A 132 -3.72 -0.62 -7.68
C TRP A 132 -3.94 -1.83 -8.61
N ALA A 133 -5.09 -1.88 -9.30
CA ALA A 133 -5.48 -2.99 -10.17
C ALA A 133 -4.56 -3.17 -11.39
N ARG A 134 -3.89 -2.11 -11.85
CA ARG A 134 -2.97 -2.15 -13.01
C ARG A 134 -1.82 -3.16 -12.85
N ARG A 135 -1.52 -3.60 -11.62
CA ARG A 135 -0.48 -4.61 -11.32
C ARG A 135 -0.81 -5.99 -11.89
N PHE A 136 -2.10 -6.31 -11.99
CA PHE A 136 -2.57 -7.64 -12.37
C PHE A 136 -2.93 -7.76 -13.86
N GLY A 137 -2.83 -6.65 -14.62
CA GLY A 137 -3.27 -6.56 -16.00
C GLY A 137 -4.79 -6.38 -16.14
N PRO A 138 -5.34 -6.35 -17.36
CA PRO A 138 -6.78 -6.46 -17.60
C PRO A 138 -7.23 -7.94 -17.50
N PRO A 139 -8.49 -8.30 -17.10
CA PRO A 139 -9.69 -7.49 -16.92
C PRO A 139 -10.12 -7.24 -15.46
N VAL A 140 -10.87 -6.15 -15.23
CA VAL A 140 -11.57 -5.87 -13.96
C VAL A 140 -13.06 -6.21 -14.14
N ASP A 141 -13.55 -7.14 -13.34
CA ASP A 141 -14.97 -7.44 -13.19
C ASP A 141 -15.57 -6.53 -12.12
N VAL A 142 -16.56 -5.74 -12.53
CA VAL A 142 -17.24 -4.78 -11.67
C VAL A 142 -18.51 -5.41 -11.10
N ILE A 143 -18.53 -5.62 -9.79
CA ILE A 143 -19.74 -5.97 -9.04
C ILE A 143 -20.32 -4.69 -8.44
N LEU A 144 -21.42 -4.22 -9.02
CA LEU A 144 -22.13 -3.05 -8.52
C LEU A 144 -23.03 -3.44 -7.36
N LYS A 145 -22.93 -2.70 -6.24
CA LYS A 145 -23.90 -2.79 -5.16
C LYS A 145 -24.53 -1.43 -4.86
N ALA A 146 -25.82 -1.49 -4.57
CA ALA A 146 -26.62 -0.34 -4.19
C ALA A 146 -26.21 0.17 -2.80
N ASN A 147 -25.40 1.22 -2.78
CA ASN A 147 -25.27 2.06 -1.59
C ASN A 147 -26.18 3.29 -1.75
N PRO A 148 -27.20 3.49 -0.90
CA PRO A 148 -28.14 4.61 -1.02
C PRO A 148 -27.50 5.99 -0.76
N ALA A 149 -26.21 6.06 -0.41
CA ALA A 149 -25.50 7.30 -0.09
C ALA A 149 -24.63 7.88 -1.24
N ALA A 150 -24.74 7.37 -2.47
CA ALA A 150 -23.86 7.78 -3.58
C ALA A 150 -24.04 9.27 -3.97
N ARG A 151 -23.07 10.12 -3.61
CA ARG A 151 -22.90 11.48 -4.15
C ARG A 151 -21.57 11.60 -4.90
N ALA A 152 -21.57 12.45 -5.92
CA ALA A 152 -20.47 12.62 -6.87
C ALA A 152 -19.14 13.01 -6.20
N LEU A 153 -18.05 12.45 -6.74
CA LEU A 153 -16.67 12.75 -6.38
C LEU A 153 -16.41 14.27 -6.51
N ALA A 154 -15.94 14.90 -5.44
CA ALA A 154 -15.43 16.26 -5.47
C ALA A 154 -13.96 16.25 -5.94
N ASN A 155 -13.59 17.19 -6.81
CA ASN A 155 -12.21 17.32 -7.27
C ASN A 155 -11.28 17.74 -6.11
N PRO A 156 -10.15 17.05 -5.89
CA PRO A 156 -9.24 17.38 -4.81
C PRO A 156 -8.45 18.67 -5.10
N PRO A 157 -8.12 19.46 -4.07
CA PRO A 157 -7.16 20.57 -4.18
C PRO A 157 -5.72 20.04 -4.28
N ARG A 158 -4.90 20.68 -5.11
CA ARG A 158 -3.47 20.37 -5.28
C ARG A 158 -2.64 21.08 -4.20
N GLY A 159 -1.87 20.33 -3.42
CA GLY A 159 -0.86 20.87 -2.51
C GLY A 159 0.35 21.43 -3.27
N THR A 160 0.91 22.52 -2.74
CA THR A 160 1.97 23.35 -3.33
C THR A 160 3.36 23.03 -2.76
N ALA A 161 3.84 21.80 -2.91
CA ALA A 161 5.28 21.54 -2.79
C ALA A 161 5.97 22.02 -4.07
N ALA A 162 7.16 22.63 -3.96
CA ALA A 162 7.94 23.02 -5.13
C ALA A 162 8.26 21.76 -5.96
N ALA A 163 7.81 21.74 -7.21
CA ALA A 163 7.98 20.58 -8.07
C ALA A 163 9.47 20.32 -8.36
N PRO A 164 9.94 19.07 -8.34
CA PRO A 164 11.32 18.73 -8.71
C PRO A 164 11.63 19.20 -10.13
N SER A 165 12.82 19.81 -10.32
CA SER A 165 13.33 20.17 -11.65
C SER A 165 13.49 18.93 -12.53
N PRO A 166 13.53 19.06 -13.87
CA PRO A 166 13.74 17.91 -14.76
C PRO A 166 15.01 17.10 -14.44
N GLY A 167 16.08 17.77 -14.01
CA GLY A 167 17.31 17.10 -13.55
C GLY A 167 17.08 16.28 -12.28
N ASN A 168 16.40 16.87 -11.28
CA ASN A 168 16.07 16.17 -10.04
C ASN A 168 15.13 14.97 -10.30
N GLN A 169 14.19 15.09 -11.24
CA GLN A 169 13.32 13.97 -11.64
C GLN A 169 14.11 12.80 -12.23
N VAL A 170 15.19 13.05 -12.96
CA VAL A 170 16.09 12.00 -13.45
C VAL A 170 16.77 11.27 -12.29
N GLU A 171 17.26 12.00 -11.29
CA GLU A 171 17.91 11.43 -10.11
C GLU A 171 16.94 10.63 -9.23
N LEU A 172 15.75 11.17 -8.95
CA LEU A 172 14.68 10.45 -8.24
C LEU A 172 14.32 9.14 -8.95
N ARG A 173 14.27 9.15 -10.30
CA ARG A 173 13.98 7.95 -11.09
C ARG A 173 15.05 6.89 -10.98
N LYS A 174 16.33 7.27 -10.86
CA LYS A 174 17.42 6.29 -10.62
C LYS A 174 17.27 5.62 -9.26
N VAL A 175 16.93 6.39 -8.23
CA VAL A 175 16.66 5.84 -6.89
C VAL A 175 15.46 4.89 -6.94
N ALA A 176 14.34 5.32 -7.52
CA ALA A 176 13.15 4.49 -7.69
C ALA A 176 13.44 3.17 -8.44
N ALA A 177 14.23 3.24 -9.52
CA ALA A 177 14.63 2.08 -10.30
C ALA A 177 15.50 1.10 -9.50
N SER A 178 16.31 1.57 -8.56
CA SER A 178 17.13 0.70 -7.70
C SER A 178 16.31 -0.11 -6.69
N ILE A 179 15.14 0.42 -6.28
CA ILE A 179 14.26 -0.21 -5.29
C ILE A 179 13.19 -1.10 -5.95
N TRP A 180 12.50 -0.58 -6.98
CA TRP A 180 11.36 -1.26 -7.62
C TRP A 180 11.62 -1.81 -9.01
N ASN A 181 12.81 -1.62 -9.59
CA ASN A 181 13.15 -1.84 -11.00
C ASN A 181 12.81 -0.68 -11.96
N GLY A 182 13.59 -0.57 -13.04
CA GLY A 182 13.52 0.53 -13.99
C GLY A 182 12.24 0.59 -14.82
N SER A 183 11.63 -0.55 -15.17
CA SER A 183 10.41 -0.59 -15.97
C SER A 183 9.19 -0.02 -15.23
N LEU A 184 9.16 -0.18 -13.91
CA LEU A 184 8.12 0.38 -13.06
C LEU A 184 8.37 1.87 -12.83
N ALA A 185 9.60 2.23 -12.47
CA ALA A 185 10.01 3.61 -12.22
C ALA A 185 9.87 4.53 -13.46
N ALA A 186 10.02 3.99 -14.67
CA ALA A 186 9.85 4.74 -15.91
C ALA A 186 8.42 5.25 -16.13
N ARG A 187 7.41 4.60 -15.52
CA ARG A 187 5.99 4.97 -15.67
C ARG A 187 5.52 6.00 -14.65
N TRP A 188 6.37 6.35 -13.69
CA TRP A 188 6.00 7.26 -12.62
C TRP A 188 6.35 8.72 -12.93
N ASP A 189 5.43 9.59 -12.56
CA ASP A 189 5.66 11.03 -12.47
C ASP A 189 6.49 11.31 -11.21
N MET A 190 7.69 11.87 -11.40
CA MET A 190 8.63 12.13 -10.31
C MET A 190 8.33 13.47 -9.66
N ASN A 191 7.12 13.59 -9.11
CA ASN A 191 6.69 14.77 -8.36
C ASN A 191 7.26 14.78 -6.94
N ALA A 192 6.97 15.85 -6.18
CA ALA A 192 7.49 16.02 -4.82
C ALA A 192 7.04 14.88 -3.88
N GLU A 193 5.77 14.45 -3.96
CA GLU A 193 5.21 13.38 -3.12
C GLU A 193 5.90 12.04 -3.39
N VAL A 194 6.18 11.72 -4.66
CA VAL A 194 6.97 10.54 -5.03
C VAL A 194 8.38 10.64 -4.45
N GLY A 195 9.03 11.80 -4.55
CA GLY A 195 10.35 12.01 -3.98
C GLY A 195 10.40 11.90 -2.45
N ASP A 196 9.36 12.35 -1.76
CA ASP A 196 9.24 12.23 -0.30
C ASP A 196 9.09 10.76 0.10
N ILE A 197 8.26 9.98 -0.62
CA ILE A 197 8.15 8.53 -0.42
C ILE A 197 9.48 7.83 -0.66
N LEU A 198 10.23 8.21 -1.71
CA LEU A 198 11.58 7.67 -1.94
C LEU A 198 12.52 7.94 -0.76
N GLY A 199 12.40 9.10 -0.12
CA GLY A 199 13.17 9.45 1.08
C GLY A 199 12.83 8.57 2.28
N ILE A 200 11.53 8.33 2.51
CA ILE A 200 11.05 7.44 3.58
C ILE A 200 11.52 6.00 3.34
N VAL A 201 11.29 5.47 2.14
CA VAL A 201 11.67 4.08 1.79
C VAL A 201 13.18 3.88 1.90
N THR A 202 13.96 4.86 1.45
CA THR A 202 15.42 4.82 1.58
C THR A 202 15.85 4.76 3.04
N HIS A 203 15.19 5.55 3.91
CA HIS A 203 15.44 5.54 5.35
C HIS A 203 15.14 4.19 5.98
N GLU A 204 13.96 3.62 5.72
CA GLU A 204 13.57 2.30 6.24
C GLU A 204 14.56 1.20 5.80
N ILE A 205 15.04 1.25 4.55
CA ILE A 205 16.07 0.31 4.07
C ILE A 205 17.36 0.48 4.88
N MET A 206 17.80 1.71 5.13
CA MET A 206 19.03 2.00 5.91
C MET A 206 18.94 1.54 7.36
N GLU A 207 17.76 1.62 7.97
CA GLU A 207 17.48 1.16 9.33
C GLU A 207 17.44 -0.37 9.41
N CYS A 208 16.71 -1.01 8.51
CA CYS A 208 16.64 -2.47 8.45
C CYS A 208 18.02 -3.11 8.20
N SER A 209 18.88 -2.45 7.41
CA SER A 209 20.21 -2.95 7.06
C SER A 209 21.34 -2.31 7.88
N VAL A 210 21.08 -1.85 9.11
CA VAL A 210 22.11 -1.26 9.99
C VAL A 210 23.33 -2.16 10.19
N ALA A 211 23.15 -3.48 10.28
CA ALA A 211 24.25 -4.43 10.46
C ALA A 211 25.10 -4.65 9.19
N PHE A 212 24.68 -4.11 8.04
CA PHE A 212 25.42 -4.22 6.79
C PHE A 212 26.54 -3.18 6.71
N SER A 213 27.71 -3.52 7.26
CA SER A 213 28.88 -2.63 7.33
C SER A 213 29.70 -2.53 6.03
N LEU A 214 29.40 -3.34 5.02
CA LEU A 214 30.22 -3.49 3.81
C LEU A 214 29.97 -2.42 2.74
N VAL A 215 28.88 -1.64 2.86
CA VAL A 215 28.56 -0.57 1.92
C VAL A 215 28.30 0.72 2.68
N PRO A 216 29.04 1.81 2.39
CA PRO A 216 28.85 3.09 3.06
C PRO A 216 27.41 3.56 2.95
N LYS A 217 26.80 3.90 4.08
CA LYS A 217 25.48 4.52 4.10
C LYS A 217 25.55 5.96 3.57
N PRO A 218 24.49 6.45 2.93
CA PRO A 218 24.30 7.87 2.73
C PRO A 218 24.44 8.62 4.06
N ALA A 219 25.31 9.63 4.10
CA ALA A 219 25.54 10.41 5.30
C ALA A 219 24.43 11.44 5.51
N GLY A 220 24.19 11.82 6.77
CA GLY A 220 23.39 12.99 7.15
C GLY A 220 21.97 12.98 6.58
N TRP A 221 21.21 11.90 6.79
CA TRP A 221 19.83 11.80 6.30
C TRP A 221 18.98 13.01 6.71
N VAL A 222 18.30 13.60 5.72
CA VAL A 222 17.34 14.69 5.91
C VAL A 222 16.01 14.27 5.24
N PRO A 223 14.87 14.39 5.93
CA PRO A 223 13.56 14.12 5.32
C PRO A 223 13.30 15.01 4.09
N GLY A 224 12.75 14.41 3.03
CA GLY A 224 12.23 15.11 1.87
C GLY A 224 12.93 14.80 0.54
N TRP A 225 12.25 15.09 -0.56
CA TRP A 225 12.70 14.72 -1.91
C TRP A 225 14.04 15.35 -2.33
N LEU A 226 14.39 16.54 -1.82
CA LEU A 226 15.62 17.24 -2.21
C LEU A 226 16.87 16.44 -1.79
N TYR A 227 16.86 15.89 -0.57
CA TYR A 227 17.93 15.01 -0.08
C TYR A 227 18.12 13.80 -1.00
N VAL A 228 17.02 13.20 -1.44
CA VAL A 228 17.04 12.03 -2.32
C VAL A 228 17.67 12.38 -3.67
N ALA A 229 17.29 13.52 -4.25
CA ALA A 229 17.84 13.97 -5.52
C ALA A 229 19.35 14.28 -5.42
N GLU A 230 19.77 15.00 -4.37
CA GLU A 230 21.18 15.36 -4.17
C GLU A 230 22.06 14.15 -3.81
N SER A 231 21.50 13.16 -3.11
CA SER A 231 22.21 11.96 -2.65
C SER A 231 22.01 10.74 -3.55
N ALA A 232 21.39 10.90 -4.72
CA ALA A 232 20.90 9.79 -5.54
C ALA A 232 21.98 8.73 -5.86
N LEU A 233 23.21 9.14 -6.22
CA LEU A 233 24.30 8.21 -6.48
C LEU A 233 24.67 7.37 -5.25
N SER A 234 24.75 8.00 -4.07
CA SER A 234 25.05 7.31 -2.81
C SER A 234 23.93 6.34 -2.44
N ILE A 235 22.67 6.77 -2.58
CA ILE A 235 21.49 5.94 -2.32
C ILE A 235 21.45 4.73 -3.27
N VAL A 236 21.63 4.94 -4.57
CA VAL A 236 21.63 3.85 -5.57
C VAL A 236 22.75 2.85 -5.28
N THR A 237 23.95 3.34 -4.98
CA THR A 237 25.10 2.49 -4.63
C THR A 237 24.81 1.67 -3.37
N TYR A 238 24.18 2.29 -2.38
CA TYR A 238 23.78 1.63 -1.15
C TYR A 238 22.72 0.55 -1.38
N VAL A 239 21.58 0.89 -2.00
CA VAL A 239 20.47 -0.05 -2.28
C VAL A 239 20.94 -1.22 -3.13
N THR A 240 21.74 -0.96 -4.16
CA THR A 240 22.29 -2.03 -5.02
C THR A 240 23.29 -2.89 -4.27
N GLY A 241 24.09 -2.32 -3.37
CA GLY A 241 25.02 -3.03 -2.50
C GLY A 241 24.30 -3.94 -1.50
N VAL A 242 23.32 -3.40 -0.78
CA VAL A 242 22.43 -4.12 0.15
C VAL A 242 21.72 -5.28 -0.55
N SER A 243 21.29 -5.08 -1.79
CA SER A 243 20.58 -6.10 -2.57
C SER A 243 21.43 -7.31 -2.99
N LYS A 244 22.77 -7.24 -2.87
CA LYS A 244 23.67 -8.37 -3.17
C LYS A 244 23.69 -9.43 -2.08
N ASP A 245 23.40 -9.03 -0.84
CA ASP A 245 23.32 -9.96 0.29
C ASP A 245 21.88 -10.47 0.43
N ARG A 246 21.71 -11.79 0.59
CA ARG A 246 20.37 -12.40 0.66
C ARG A 246 19.56 -11.92 1.86
N GLN A 247 20.21 -11.74 3.01
CA GLN A 247 19.55 -11.31 4.24
C GLN A 247 19.12 -9.86 4.12
N TYR A 248 19.99 -8.98 3.63
CA TYR A 248 19.68 -7.55 3.55
C TYR A 248 18.84 -7.18 2.31
N LYS A 249 18.82 -8.01 1.27
CA LYS A 249 17.85 -7.89 0.16
C LYS A 249 16.40 -7.93 0.65
N ALA A 250 16.12 -8.65 1.75
CA ALA A 250 14.80 -8.65 2.36
C ALA A 250 14.36 -7.24 2.79
N CYS A 251 15.28 -6.39 3.29
CA CYS A 251 14.97 -5.00 3.64
C CYS A 251 14.46 -4.20 2.43
N VAL A 252 15.15 -4.30 1.29
CA VAL A 252 14.75 -3.62 0.05
C VAL A 252 13.42 -4.16 -0.45
N ASN A 253 13.26 -5.49 -0.49
CA ASN A 253 12.03 -6.12 -0.97
C ASN A 253 10.82 -5.77 -0.08
N THR A 254 10.97 -5.82 1.25
CA THR A 254 9.89 -5.50 2.18
C THR A 254 9.49 -4.04 2.08
N ALA A 255 10.45 -3.12 2.07
CA ALA A 255 10.15 -1.70 1.91
C ALA A 255 9.50 -1.41 0.54
N ALA A 256 10.00 -2.05 -0.53
CA ALA A 256 9.40 -1.95 -1.86
C ALA A 256 7.94 -2.45 -1.89
N LEU A 257 7.64 -3.57 -1.23
CA LEU A 257 6.28 -4.09 -1.15
C LEU A 257 5.36 -3.16 -0.35
N ASN A 258 5.79 -2.74 0.84
CA ASN A 258 4.98 -1.91 1.75
C ASN A 258 4.62 -0.54 1.18
N TRP A 259 5.44 0.01 0.28
CA TRP A 259 5.26 1.33 -0.29
C TRP A 259 4.83 1.33 -1.76
N ARG A 260 4.58 0.16 -2.35
CA ARG A 260 4.22 0.06 -3.78
C ARG A 260 2.98 0.86 -4.14
N SER A 261 1.93 0.80 -3.32
CA SER A 261 0.67 1.54 -3.55
C SER A 261 0.85 3.03 -3.34
N ALA A 262 1.48 3.41 -2.23
CA ALA A 262 1.73 4.81 -1.91
C ALA A 262 2.45 5.54 -3.05
N ILE A 263 3.52 4.96 -3.59
CA ILE A 263 4.29 5.61 -4.67
C ILE A 263 3.52 5.66 -6.00
N GLU A 264 2.71 4.66 -6.31
CA GLU A 264 1.87 4.66 -7.51
C GLU A 264 0.72 5.67 -7.41
N LEU A 265 0.10 5.81 -6.24
CA LEU A 265 -0.95 6.79 -5.97
C LEU A 265 -0.39 8.22 -5.98
N ALA A 266 0.74 8.46 -5.32
CA ALA A 266 1.46 9.73 -5.37
C ALA A 266 1.86 10.11 -6.80
N SER A 267 2.38 9.15 -7.58
CA SER A 267 2.68 9.36 -8.99
C SER A 267 1.44 9.68 -9.82
N ALA A 268 0.27 9.16 -9.48
CA ALA A 268 -0.98 9.50 -10.15
C ALA A 268 -1.61 10.80 -9.61
N GLY A 269 -1.02 11.39 -8.57
CA GLY A 269 -1.43 12.64 -7.96
C GLY A 269 -2.73 12.54 -7.17
N ILE A 270 -3.04 11.36 -6.61
CA ILE A 270 -4.27 11.04 -5.87
C ILE A 270 -4.02 10.87 -4.39
#